data_AF-A0A951TL61-F1
#
_entry.id   AF-A0A951TL61-F1
#
_cell.length_a   1.000
_cell.length_b   1.000
_cell.length_c   1.000
_cell.angle_alpha   90.00
_cell.angle_beta   90.00
_cell.angle_gamma   90.00
#
_symmetry.space_group_name_H-M   'P 1'
#
loop_
_entity.id
_entity.type
_entity.pdbx_description
1 polymer ?
#
loop_
_entity_poly.entity_id
_entity_poly.type
_entity_poly.pdbx_seq_one_letter_code
_entity_poly.pdbx_strand_id
1 'polypeptide(L)' 'MGVARYAPTTLPKQLLRVDDQEDTRMMLAIVLERCGARVTTAPSAAQAAL' A
#
# COMPACT_ATOMS: atom_id res chain seq x y z
N MET A 1 -8.58 25.59 -2.30
CA MET A 1 -7.76 24.41 -1.97
C MET A 1 -8.68 23.37 -1.31
N GLY A 2 -9.22 22.43 -2.07
CA GLY A 2 -10.17 21.43 -1.54
C GLY A 2 -9.42 20.29 -0.87
N VAL A 3 -9.65 20.07 0.43
CA VAL A 3 -9.25 18.81 1.08
C VAL A 3 -10.18 17.72 0.58
N ALA A 4 -9.65 16.75 -0.16
CA ALA A 4 -10.41 15.59 -0.59
C ALA A 4 -10.96 14.90 0.66
N ARG A 5 -12.29 14.97 0.87
CA ARG A 5 -12.95 14.24 1.95
C ARG A 5 -12.82 12.76 1.63
N TYR A 6 -12.10 12.04 2.47
CA TYR A 6 -11.96 10.60 2.37
C TYR A 6 -13.28 9.96 2.80
N ALA A 7 -14.11 9.53 1.85
CA ALA A 7 -15.29 8.74 2.16
C ALA A 7 -14.84 7.37 2.71
N PRO A 8 -15.38 6.89 3.84
CA PRO A 8 -15.06 5.57 4.35
C PRO A 8 -15.72 4.52 3.43
N THR A 9 -14.97 4.05 2.43
CA THR A 9 -15.35 2.85 1.69
C THR A 9 -15.22 1.65 2.62
N THR A 10 -16.32 0.95 2.84
CA THR A 10 -16.45 -0.23 3.70
C THR A 10 -15.69 -1.48 3.22
N LEU A 11 -14.96 -1.36 2.10
CA LEU A 11 -14.14 -2.44 1.55
C LEU A 11 -12.66 -2.21 1.89
N PRO A 12 -11.90 -3.28 2.19
CA PRO A 12 -10.46 -3.18 2.44
C PRO A 12 -9.78 -2.62 1.19
N LYS A 13 -8.99 -1.55 1.36
CA LYS A 13 -8.26 -0.91 0.26
C LYS A 13 -7.13 -1.83 -0.18
N GLN A 14 -7.14 -2.25 -1.44
CA GLN A 14 -6.01 -2.97 -2.03
C GLN A 14 -4.93 -1.96 -2.42
N LEU A 15 -3.69 -2.20 -1.99
CA LEU A 15 -2.56 -1.31 -2.22
C LEU A 15 -1.35 -2.11 -2.71
N LEU A 16 -0.82 -1.73 -3.87
CA LEU A 16 0.44 -2.24 -4.39
C LEU A 16 1.56 -1.28 -4.03
N ARG A 17 2.62 -1.79 -3.39
CA ARG A 17 3.83 -1.04 -3.05
C ARG A 17 5.01 -1.56 -3.87
N VAL A 18 5.68 -0.66 -4.57
CA VAL A 18 6.95 -0.95 -5.26
C VAL A 18 8.07 -0.20 -4.56
N ASP A 19 9.05 -0.93 -4.05
CA ASP A 19 10.17 -0.37 -3.29
C ASP A 19 11.35 -1.33 -3.40
N ASP A 20 12.49 -0.86 -3.87
CA ASP A 20 13.71 -1.65 -4.06
C ASP A 20 14.41 -1.96 -2.73
N GLN A 21 14.19 -1.14 -1.69
CA GLN A 21 14.77 -1.33 -0.38
C GLN A 21 13.92 -2.25 0.51
N GLU A 22 14.49 -3.38 0.89
CA GLU A 22 13.78 -4.46 1.61
C GLU A 22 13.21 -4.01 2.96
N ASP A 23 14.03 -3.39 3.82
CA ASP A 23 13.61 -2.97 5.16
C ASP A 23 12.45 -1.97 5.11
N THR A 24 12.51 -1.04 4.15
CA THR A 24 11.49 0.00 3.98
C THR A 24 10.20 -0.60 3.42
N ARG A 25 10.31 -1.54 2.48
CA ARG A 25 9.17 -2.31 1.95
C ARG A 25 8.45 -3.09 3.06
N MET A 26 9.19 -3.79 3.92
CA MET A 26 8.64 -4.58 5.02
C MET A 26 7.97 -3.70 6.09
N MET A 27 8.68 -2.68 6.58
CA MET A 27 8.17 -1.78 7.62
C MET A 27 6.84 -1.15 7.19
N LEU A 28 6.76 -0.68 5.94
CA LEU A 28 5.58 0.03 5.47
C LEU A 28 4.41 -0.90 5.13
N ALA A 29 4.67 -2.14 4.68
CA ALA A 29 3.62 -3.15 4.56
C ALA A 29 2.92 -3.39 5.90
N ILE A 30 3.69 -3.58 6.98
CA ILE A 30 3.16 -3.78 8.34
C ILE A 30 2.29 -2.60 8.79
N VAL A 31 2.76 -1.37 8.58
CA VAL A 31 2.02 -0.16 8.97
C VAL A 31 0.69 -0.05 8.21
N LEU A 32 0.73 -0.28 6.90
CA LEU A 32 -0.44 -0.13 6.03
C LEU A 32 -1.49 -1.24 6.27
N GLU A 33 -1.05 -2.47 6.53
CA GLU A 33 -1.94 -3.56 6.93
C GLU A 33 -2.62 -3.28 8.27
N ARG A 34 -1.90 -2.72 9.25
CA ARG A 34 -2.48 -2.26 10.53
C ARG A 34 -3.52 -1.16 10.36
N CYS A 35 -3.48 -0.40 9.26
CA CYS A 35 -4.49 0.58 8.89
C CYS A 35 -5.70 -0.03 8.14
N GLY A 36 -5.76 -1.35 7.97
CA GLY A 36 -6.87 -2.04 7.32
C GLY A 36 -6.77 -2.11 5.79
N ALA A 37 -5.59 -1.85 5.22
CA ALA A 37 -5.33 -2.11 3.81
C ALA A 37 -4.91 -3.58 3.59
N ARG A 38 -5.15 -4.09 2.39
CA ARG A 38 -4.51 -5.31 1.88
C ARG A 38 -3.33 -4.88 1.03
N VAL A 39 -2.11 -5.23 1.46
CA VAL A 39 -0.89 -4.75 0.82
C VAL A 39 -0.23 -5.87 0.01
N THR A 40 0.06 -5.59 -1.25
CA THR A 40 0.93 -6.40 -2.10
C THR A 40 2.23 -5.63 -2.28
N THR A 41 3.38 -6.30 -2.17
CA THR A 41 4.68 -5.64 -2.34
C THR A 41 5.46 -6.24 -3.50
N ALA A 42 6.24 -5.41 -4.18
CA ALA A 42 7.16 -5.83 -5.23
C ALA A 42 8.49 -5.06 -5.09
N PRO A 43 9.64 -5.70 -5.39
CA PRO A 43 10.94 -5.04 -5.33
C PRO A 43 11.23 -4.14 -6.54
N SER A 44 10.43 -4.21 -7.60
CA SER A 44 10.57 -3.39 -8.81
C SER A 44 9.27 -3.35 -9.59
N ALA A 45 9.14 -2.36 -10.48
CA ALA A 45 7.96 -2.23 -11.34
C ALA A 45 7.78 -3.45 -12.27
N ALA A 46 8.88 -4.04 -12.74
CA ALA A 46 8.84 -5.24 -13.57
C ALA A 46 8.27 -6.47 -12.82
N GLN A 47 8.39 -6.48 -11.48
CA GLN A 47 7.88 -7.55 -10.62
C GLN A 47 6.50 -7.21 -10.03
N ALA A 48 6.00 -6.01 -10.29
CA ALA A 48 4.68 -5.59 -9.84
C ALA A 48 3.62 -6.09 -10.84
N ALA A 49 3.05 -7.27 -10.55
CA ALA A 49 1.90 -7.78 -11.28
C ALA A 49 0.60 -7.24 -10.66
N LEU A 50 -0.24 -6.63 -11.50
CA LEU A 50 -1.61 -6.20 -11.17
C LEU A 50 -2.64 -7.18 -11.76
#